data_AF-A0A9P8BHF7-F1
#
_entry.id   AF-A0A9P8BHF7-F1
#
_cell.length_a   1.000
_cell.length_b   1.000
_cell.length_c   1.000
_cell.angle_alpha   90.00
_cell.angle_beta   90.00
_cell.angle_gamma   90.00
#
_symmetry.space_group_name_H-M   'P 1'
#
loop_
_entity.id
_entity.type
_entity.pdbx_description
1 polymer ?
#
loop_
_entity_poly.entity_id
_entity_poly.type
_entity_poly.pdbx_seq_one_letter_code
_entity_poly.pdbx_strand_id
1 'polypeptide(L)'
;MNQHDSFAKAWTRITKPIATNVELVDGKDISFGSLRLSLQRTLRIPDDGKTYALPASFGTFPLYNTADYSLPEDVKAKGGLFTALYQYEALWISFKTIKSRDLIPRPVAIRVYAGGVNGLSGQLDLTKDGARQ
;
A
#
# COMPACT_ATOMS: atom_id res chain seq x y z
N MET A 1 -13.02 -22.94 -3.35
CA MET A 1 -12.41 -21.87 -4.17
C MET A 1 -11.70 -20.94 -3.21
N ASN A 2 -10.37 -20.81 -3.29
CA ASN A 2 -9.64 -19.97 -2.34
C ASN A 2 -9.89 -18.49 -2.66
N GLN A 3 -9.67 -17.59 -1.70
CA GLN A 3 -9.89 -16.15 -1.88
C GLN A 3 -9.06 -15.61 -3.07
N HIS A 4 -7.86 -16.14 -3.29
CA HIS A 4 -6.95 -15.76 -4.38
C HIS A 4 -7.57 -15.98 -5.78
N ASP A 5 -8.20 -17.13 -5.99
CA ASP A 5 -8.89 -17.49 -7.24
C ASP A 5 -10.20 -16.71 -7.42
N SER A 6 -10.88 -16.39 -6.31
CA SER A 6 -12.04 -15.48 -6.32
C SER A 6 -11.65 -14.06 -6.73
N PHE A 7 -10.50 -13.55 -6.25
CA PHE A 7 -9.96 -12.24 -6.66
C PHE A 7 -9.54 -12.21 -8.13
N ALA A 8 -8.89 -13.27 -8.61
CA ALA A 8 -8.51 -13.41 -10.02
C ALA A 8 -9.74 -13.43 -10.96
N LYS A 9 -10.80 -14.16 -10.58
CA LYS A 9 -12.08 -14.20 -11.32
C LYS A 9 -12.89 -12.91 -11.22
N ALA A 10 -12.77 -12.16 -10.11
CA ALA A 10 -13.41 -10.85 -9.97
C ALA A 10 -12.75 -9.81 -10.88
N TRP A 11 -11.42 -9.87 -11.05
CA TRP A 11 -10.67 -8.91 -11.87
C TRP A 11 -10.96 -9.03 -13.37
N THR A 12 -11.27 -10.22 -13.89
CA THR A 12 -11.68 -10.40 -15.29
C THR A 12 -13.08 -9.85 -15.59
N ARG A 13 -13.90 -9.59 -14.56
CA ARG A 13 -15.24 -9.00 -14.69
C ARG A 13 -15.28 -7.48 -14.49
N ILE A 14 -14.21 -6.86 -13.98
CA ILE A 14 -14.12 -5.41 -13.79
C ILE A 14 -13.56 -4.81 -15.08
N THR A 15 -14.49 -4.32 -15.90
CA THR A 15 -14.27 -3.70 -17.20
C THR A 15 -13.44 -2.42 -17.10
N LYS A 16 -12.31 -2.41 -17.81
CA LYS A 16 -11.32 -1.32 -17.98
C LYS A 16 -10.72 -0.76 -16.66
N PRO A 17 -9.39 -0.76 -16.50
CA PRO A 17 -8.78 0.05 -15.45
C PRO A 17 -9.20 1.51 -15.69
N ILE A 18 -10.06 2.03 -14.81
CA ILE A 18 -10.32 3.45 -14.75
C ILE A 18 -8.99 4.07 -14.34
N ALA A 19 -8.38 4.84 -15.24
CA ALA A 19 -7.23 5.66 -14.90
C ALA A 19 -7.74 6.74 -13.94
N THR A 20 -7.79 6.42 -12.65
CA THR A 20 -8.08 7.38 -11.59
C THR A 20 -6.76 7.86 -11.03
N ASN A 21 -6.60 9.18 -11.00
CA ASN A 21 -5.41 9.83 -10.46
C ASN A 21 -5.23 9.42 -9.00
N VAL A 22 -4.03 8.96 -8.66
CA VAL A 22 -3.60 8.79 -7.27
C VAL A 22 -2.98 10.12 -6.86
N GLU A 23 -3.46 10.69 -5.77
CA GLU A 23 -3.00 11.99 -5.29
C GLU A 23 -2.35 11.85 -3.92
N LEU A 24 -1.21 12.53 -3.76
CA LEU A 24 -0.58 12.72 -2.46
C LEU A 24 -1.19 13.96 -1.80
N VAL A 25 -1.79 13.78 -0.63
CA VAL A 25 -2.49 14.82 0.12
C VAL A 25 -1.66 15.16 1.36
N ASP A 26 -1.34 16.45 1.50
CA ASP A 26 -0.56 17.03 2.61
C ASP A 26 0.78 16.31 2.88
N GLY A 27 1.34 15.65 1.85
CA GLY A 27 2.59 14.89 1.95
C GLY A 27 2.52 13.67 2.87
N LYS A 28 1.32 13.16 3.21
CA LYS A 28 1.15 12.08 4.21
C LYS A 28 0.09 11.05 3.85
N ASP A 29 -0.97 11.50 3.18
CA ASP A 29 -2.11 10.67 2.84
C ASP A 29 -2.15 10.39 1.33
N ILE A 30 -2.55 9.18 0.95
CA ILE A 30 -2.72 8.78 -0.44
C ILE A 30 -4.22 8.71 -0.71
N SER A 31 -4.68 9.46 -1.71
CA SER A 31 -6.08 9.50 -2.11
C SER A 31 -6.31 8.85 -3.47
N PHE A 32 -7.33 7.99 -3.54
CA PHE A 32 -7.79 7.34 -4.75
C PHE A 32 -9.33 7.31 -4.74
N GLY A 33 -9.97 8.18 -5.52
CA GLY A 33 -11.42 8.36 -5.46
C GLY A 33 -11.90 8.65 -4.03
N SER A 34 -12.82 7.83 -3.51
CA SER A 34 -13.31 7.94 -2.13
C SER A 34 -12.42 7.26 -1.08
N LEU A 35 -11.31 6.61 -1.47
CA LEU A 35 -10.40 5.95 -0.53
C LEU A 35 -9.26 6.88 -0.12
N ARG A 36 -8.97 6.94 1.17
CA ARG A 36 -7.77 7.55 1.74
C ARG A 36 -6.97 6.50 2.50
N LEU A 37 -5.68 6.44 2.21
CA LEU A 37 -4.73 5.58 2.88
C LEU A 37 -3.68 6.44 3.59
N SER A 38 -3.20 5.97 4.73
CA SER A 38 -2.08 6.62 5.41
C SER A 38 -1.21 5.59 6.15
N LEU A 39 0.09 5.85 6.16
CA LEU A 39 1.06 4.98 6.83
C LEU A 39 1.28 5.48 8.25
N GLN A 40 0.78 4.73 9.23
CA GLN A 40 0.83 5.08 10.64
C GLN A 40 2.11 4.51 11.27
N ARG A 41 2.89 5.37 11.91
CA ARG A 41 4.11 5.00 12.64
C ARG A 41 3.77 4.29 13.92
N THR A 42 4.56 3.28 14.27
CA THR A 42 4.48 2.59 15.54
C THR A 42 5.85 2.04 15.95
N LEU A 43 5.98 1.51 17.18
CA LEU A 43 7.20 0.84 17.63
C LEU A 43 7.24 -0.58 17.06
N ARG A 44 8.41 -1.01 16.61
CA ARG A 44 8.62 -2.40 16.22
C ARG A 44 8.52 -3.30 17.44
N ILE A 45 7.67 -4.31 17.35
CA ILE A 45 7.54 -5.34 18.38
C ILE A 45 8.83 -6.19 18.38
N PRO A 46 9.45 -6.42 19.56
CA PRO A 46 10.57 -7.36 19.69
C PRO A 46 10.19 -8.77 19.28
N ASP A 47 11.15 -9.52 18.72
CA ASP A 47 10.98 -10.93 18.41
C ASP A 47 11.30 -11.80 19.65
N ASP A 48 10.53 -11.61 20.72
CA ASP A 48 10.73 -12.28 22.02
C ASP A 48 9.60 -13.26 22.38
N GLY A 49 8.68 -13.50 21.45
CA GLY A 49 7.54 -14.40 21.62
C GLY A 49 6.45 -13.89 22.56
N LYS A 50 6.53 -12.65 23.06
CA LYS A 50 5.48 -12.09 23.92
C LYS A 50 4.33 -11.49 23.12
N THR A 51 3.16 -11.45 23.75
CA THR A 51 2.00 -10.74 23.23
C THR A 51 2.07 -9.27 23.62
N TYR A 52 1.96 -8.40 22.62
CA TYR A 52 1.88 -6.96 22.81
C TYR A 52 0.49 -6.46 22.44
N ALA A 53 0.09 -5.32 23.02
CA ALA A 53 -1.11 -4.64 22.61
C ALA A 53 -1.02 -4.24 21.12
N LEU A 54 -2.18 -3.96 20.50
CA LEU A 54 -2.21 -3.50 19.13
C LEU A 54 -1.32 -2.26 18.95
N PRO A 55 -0.59 -2.13 17.83
CA PRO A 55 0.34 -1.03 17.65
C PRO A 55 -0.38 0.31 17.69
N ALA A 56 -0.03 1.16 18.66
CA ALA A 56 -0.53 2.53 18.71
C ALA A 56 0.04 3.33 17.54
N SER A 57 -0.72 4.32 17.04
CA SER A 57 -0.15 5.30 16.10
C SER A 57 0.62 6.37 16.85
N PHE A 58 1.87 6.59 16.43
CA PHE A 58 2.73 7.72 16.85
C PHE A 58 2.81 8.81 15.79
N GLY A 59 1.78 8.89 14.92
CA GLY A 59 1.71 9.85 13.83
C GLY A 59 1.83 9.20 12.45
N THR A 60 1.62 9.99 11.42
CA THR A 60 1.66 9.52 10.01
C THR A 60 3.04 9.78 9.42
N PHE A 61 3.57 8.83 8.67
CA PHE A 61 4.83 9.03 7.94
C PHE A 61 4.69 10.09 6.86
N PRO A 62 5.70 10.96 6.68
CA PRO A 62 5.79 11.77 5.48
C PRO A 62 6.09 10.86 4.28
N LEU A 63 5.44 11.13 3.16
CA LEU A 63 5.61 10.43 1.90
C LEU A 63 6.27 11.35 0.90
N TYR A 64 7.22 10.79 0.15
CA TYR A 64 8.02 11.51 -0.81
C TYR A 64 7.91 10.83 -2.17
N ASN A 65 7.79 11.62 -3.23
CA ASN A 65 7.85 11.08 -4.58
C ASN A 65 9.28 10.69 -4.92
N THR A 66 9.47 9.46 -5.40
CA THR A 66 10.78 8.97 -5.85
C THR A 66 11.39 9.82 -6.97
N ALA A 67 10.55 10.48 -7.79
CA ALA A 67 11.00 11.37 -8.87
C ALA A 67 11.71 12.64 -8.36
N ASP A 68 11.42 13.08 -7.13
CA ASP A 68 11.92 14.33 -6.57
C ASP A 68 13.28 14.17 -5.85
N TYR A 69 13.78 12.93 -5.73
CA TYR A 69 14.95 12.61 -4.90
C TYR A 69 16.03 11.83 -5.67
N SER A 70 17.29 11.99 -5.24
CA SER A 70 18.42 11.20 -5.74
C SER A 70 18.49 9.83 -5.07
N LEU A 71 17.68 8.89 -5.57
CA LEU A 71 17.62 7.49 -5.17
C LEU A 71 18.41 6.55 -6.11
N PRO A 72 18.74 5.32 -5.68
CA PRO A 72 19.29 4.28 -6.56
C PRO A 72 18.44 4.05 -7.81
N GLU A 73 19.09 3.73 -8.94
CA GLU A 73 18.43 3.61 -10.25
C GLU A 73 17.29 2.58 -10.26
N ASP A 74 17.48 1.44 -9.58
CA ASP A 74 16.48 0.39 -9.50
C ASP A 74 15.22 0.82 -8.73
N VAL A 75 15.35 1.75 -7.78
CA VAL A 75 14.23 2.35 -7.04
C VAL A 75 13.55 3.41 -7.89
N LYS A 76 14.33 4.28 -8.54
CA LYS A 76 13.78 5.30 -9.46
C LYS A 76 13.00 4.67 -10.61
N ALA A 77 13.51 3.59 -11.19
CA ALA A 77 12.86 2.88 -12.29
C ALA A 77 11.49 2.27 -11.87
N LYS A 78 11.34 1.86 -10.61
CA LYS A 78 10.06 1.37 -10.06
C LYS A 78 9.05 2.51 -9.82
N GLY A 79 9.54 3.71 -9.53
CA GLY A 79 8.73 4.88 -9.22
C GLY A 79 7.93 4.76 -7.91
N GLY A 80 6.95 5.65 -7.75
CA GLY A 80 6.03 5.65 -6.61
C GLY A 80 6.48 6.55 -5.47
N LEU A 81 5.95 6.26 -4.27
CA LEU A 81 6.19 7.02 -3.04
C LEU A 81 7.07 6.22 -2.08
N PHE A 82 7.90 6.91 -1.30
CA PHE A 82 8.71 6.32 -0.26
C PHE A 82 8.65 7.12 1.05
N THR A 83 9.01 6.47 2.15
CA THR A 83 9.24 7.09 3.46
C THR A 83 10.51 6.51 4.08
N ALA A 84 11.17 7.26 4.94
CA ALA A 84 12.21 6.73 5.81
C ALA A 84 11.58 6.01 7.02
N LEU A 85 12.15 4.88 7.41
CA LEU A 85 11.75 4.09 8.58
C LEU A 85 13.00 3.72 9.38
N TYR A 86 13.05 4.05 10.67
CA TYR A 86 14.14 3.60 11.53
C TYR A 86 13.99 2.12 11.88
N GLN A 87 15.09 1.43 12.22
CA GLN A 87 15.06 -0.01 12.51
C GLN A 87 14.17 -0.39 13.72
N TYR A 88 14.00 0.54 14.67
CA TYR A 88 13.14 0.41 15.84
C TYR A 88 11.67 0.78 15.55
N GLU A 89 11.37 1.32 14.37
CA GLU A 89 10.02 1.68 13.96
C GLU A 89 9.39 0.56 13.11
N ALA A 90 8.08 0.51 13.17
CA ALA A 90 7.23 -0.26 12.27
C ALA A 90 6.11 0.64 11.74
N LEU A 91 5.30 0.12 10.83
CA LEU A 91 4.13 0.83 10.35
C LEU A 91 2.92 -0.09 10.20
N TRP A 92 1.75 0.51 10.25
CA TRP A 92 0.50 -0.11 9.83
C TRP A 92 -0.24 0.84 8.88
N ILE A 93 -1.13 0.29 8.06
CA ILE A 93 -1.85 1.05 7.03
C ILE A 93 -3.26 1.34 7.53
N SER A 94 -3.61 2.62 7.59
CA SER A 94 -4.99 3.05 7.87
C SER A 94 -5.73 3.20 6.55
N PHE A 95 -6.93 2.61 6.45
CA PHE A 95 -7.83 2.77 5.32
C PHE A 95 -9.08 3.53 5.78
N LYS A 96 -9.44 4.60 5.07
CA LYS A 96 -10.61 5.42 5.36
C LYS A 96 -11.39 5.73 4.09
N THR A 97 -12.71 5.76 4.20
CA THR A 97 -13.58 6.24 3.13
C THR A 97 -13.88 7.73 3.36
N ILE A 98 -13.50 8.56 2.40
CA ILE A 98 -13.88 9.98 2.37
C ILE A 98 -15.30 10.09 1.84
N LYS A 99 -16.16 10.81 2.56
CA LYS A 99 -17.48 11.21 2.07
C LYS A 99 -17.38 12.63 1.53
N SER A 100 -17.69 12.83 0.26
CA SER A 100 -17.87 14.15 -0.34
C SER A 100 -19.20 14.17 -1.09
N ARG A 101 -19.83 15.35 -1.20
CA ARG A 101 -21.05 15.51 -2.01
C ARG A 101 -20.82 15.13 -3.47
N ASP A 102 -19.58 15.29 -3.95
CA ASP A 102 -19.20 15.03 -5.33
C ASP A 102 -18.61 13.64 -5.56
N LEU A 103 -18.42 12.84 -4.48
CA LEU A 103 -17.84 11.50 -4.55
C LEU A 103 -18.81 10.46 -3.99
N ILE A 104 -19.36 9.64 -4.88
CA ILE A 104 -20.13 8.44 -4.50
C ILE A 104 -19.13 7.36 -4.04
N PRO A 105 -19.16 6.91 -2.77
CA PRO A 105 -18.27 5.85 -2.32
C PRO A 105 -18.49 4.57 -3.12
N ARG A 106 -17.42 4.07 -3.75
CA ARG A 106 -17.45 2.79 -4.47
C ARG A 106 -16.63 1.74 -3.72
N PRO A 107 -17.01 0.46 -3.75
CA PRO A 107 -16.15 -0.61 -3.25
C PRO A 107 -14.79 -0.58 -3.95
N VAL A 108 -13.71 -0.59 -3.16
CA VAL A 108 -12.34 -0.67 -3.65
C VAL A 108 -11.71 -1.94 -3.12
N ALA A 109 -11.06 -2.70 -4.00
CA ALA A 109 -10.22 -3.83 -3.62
C ALA A 109 -8.76 -3.38 -3.61
N ILE A 110 -8.06 -3.67 -2.53
CA ILE A 110 -6.65 -3.32 -2.34
C ILE A 110 -5.86 -4.61 -2.20
N ARG A 111 -4.70 -4.67 -2.86
CA ARG A 111 -3.79 -5.81 -2.78
C ARG A 111 -2.43 -5.33 -2.30
N VAL A 112 -1.99 -5.91 -1.19
CA VAL A 112 -0.77 -5.53 -0.51
C VAL A 112 0.29 -6.59 -0.80
N TYR A 113 1.48 -6.14 -1.18
CA TYR A 113 2.63 -6.99 -1.44
C TYR A 113 3.82 -6.53 -0.60
N ALA A 114 4.61 -7.49 -0.12
CA ALA A 114 5.90 -7.26 0.52
C ALA A 114 6.96 -8.09 -0.21
N GLY A 115 7.98 -7.44 -0.79
CA GLY A 115 9.02 -8.15 -1.54
C GLY A 115 8.51 -8.94 -2.76
N GLY A 116 7.36 -8.55 -3.34
CA GLY A 116 6.70 -9.28 -4.44
C GLY A 116 5.77 -10.41 -3.97
N VAL A 117 5.70 -10.71 -2.68
CA VAL A 117 4.80 -11.71 -2.11
C VAL A 117 3.49 -11.06 -1.67
N ASN A 118 2.36 -11.65 -2.06
CA ASN A 118 1.04 -11.19 -1.64
C ASN A 118 0.89 -11.37 -0.12
N GLY A 119 0.59 -10.29 0.60
CA GLY A 119 0.52 -10.30 2.06
C GLY A 119 -0.61 -11.12 2.66
N LEU A 120 -1.62 -11.49 1.85
CA LEU A 120 -2.74 -12.33 2.30
C LEU A 120 -2.57 -13.80 1.91
N SER A 121 -2.17 -14.09 0.67
CA SER A 121 -2.04 -15.48 0.19
C SER A 121 -0.67 -16.09 0.41
N GLY A 122 0.37 -15.29 0.66
CA GLY A 122 1.77 -15.75 0.73
C GLY A 122 2.35 -16.20 -0.61
N GLN A 123 1.64 -15.98 -1.73
CA GLN A 123 2.09 -16.37 -3.06
C GLN A 123 2.92 -15.25 -3.70
N LEU A 124 3.97 -15.64 -4.43
CA LEU A 124 4.79 -14.72 -5.22
C LEU A 124 4.01 -14.21 -6.43
N ASP A 125 4.12 -12.92 -6.72
CA ASP A 125 3.56 -12.35 -7.93
C ASP A 125 4.47 -12.60 -9.14
N LEU A 126 4.26 -13.74 -9.80
CA LEU A 126 5.02 -14.17 -10.98
C LEU A 126 4.83 -13.25 -12.19
N THR A 127 3.86 -12.33 -12.16
CA THR A 127 3.62 -11.40 -13.27
C THR A 127 4.72 -10.34 -13.43
N LYS A 128 5.58 -10.16 -12.42
CA LYS A 128 6.73 -9.23 -12.48
C LYS A 128 8.07 -9.88 -12.79
N ASP A 129 8.15 -11.22 -12.77
CA ASP A 129 9.40 -11.96 -13.02
C ASP A 129 9.64 -12.28 -14.51
N GLY A 130 8.69 -11.96 -15.40
CA GLY A 130 8.87 -12.10 -16.86
C GLY A 130 9.78 -11.06 -17.52
N ALA A 131 10.37 -10.12 -16.76
CA ALA A 131 11.27 -9.09 -17.27
C ALA A 131 12.74 -9.26 -16.80
N ARG A 132 13.07 -10.41 -16.21
CA ARG A 132 14.44 -10.78 -15.81
C ARG A 132 14.82 -12.13 -16.40
N GLN A 133 15.01 -12.16 -17.72
CA GLN A 133 15.91 -13.07 -18.41
C GLN A 133 16.65 -12.29 -19.48
#